data_AF-S3J4M8-F1
#
_entry.id   AF-S3J4M8-F1
#
_cell.length_a   1.000
_cell.length_b   1.000
_cell.length_c   1.000
_cell.angle_alpha   90.00
_cell.angle_beta   90.00
_cell.angle_gamma   90.00
#
_symmetry.space_group_name_H-M   'P 1'
#
loop_
_entity.id
_entity.type
_entity.pdbx_description
1 polymer ?
#
loop_
_entity_poly.entity_id
_entity_poly.type
_entity_poly.pdbx_seq_one_letter_code
_entity_poly.pdbx_strand_id
1 'polypeptide(L)'
;MSGVAKIRSEQNVWVVAPGHALWLPGRLPHGLEAIGKVLTHNLYMTPAASAAFGLHCRSLAVTPLFQSLTAAGLEKPADAQRARLLHDLLHNELLRLQDIALCHITLPHDRRIRQLCDALCSDLSQRETLAWWGRQVGASERTLARLFREETQLSFTEWRQQMHLVEAVCHLARGTTISNLSSTLGYASSSAFIAMFRKKLGVSPQRYIGRYL
;
A
#
# COMPACT_ATOMS: atom_id res chain seq x y z
N MET A 1 5.76 -10.92 12.09
CA MET A 1 5.77 -10.39 10.72
C MET A 1 6.70 -9.19 10.69
N SER A 2 7.56 -9.09 9.68
CA SER A 2 8.56 -8.03 9.54
C SER A 2 8.77 -7.69 8.07
N GLY A 3 9.32 -6.50 7.81
CA GLY A 3 9.57 -6.00 6.46
C GLY A 3 8.32 -5.51 5.74
N VAL A 4 8.53 -4.95 4.54
CA VAL A 4 7.47 -4.36 3.72
C VAL A 4 7.30 -5.15 2.43
N ALA A 5 6.06 -5.42 2.04
CA ALA A 5 5.74 -6.00 0.74
C ALA A 5 5.01 -4.99 -0.13
N LYS A 6 5.36 -4.93 -1.41
CA LYS A 6 4.65 -4.19 -2.44
C LYS A 6 3.82 -5.18 -3.26
N ILE A 7 2.51 -5.04 -3.25
CA ILE A 7 1.59 -5.91 -3.98
C ILE A 7 1.07 -5.14 -5.18
N ARG A 8 1.21 -5.69 -6.38
CA ARG A 8 0.83 -5.04 -7.63
C ARG A 8 -0.22 -5.88 -8.34
N SER A 9 -1.38 -5.29 -8.62
CA SER A 9 -2.31 -5.77 -9.64
C SER A 9 -2.15 -4.93 -10.91
N GLU A 10 -2.98 -5.21 -11.91
CA GLU A 10 -3.04 -4.42 -13.14
C GLU A 10 -3.33 -2.94 -12.88
N GLN A 11 -4.24 -2.66 -11.94
CA GLN A 11 -4.81 -1.33 -11.71
C GLN A 11 -4.32 -0.67 -10.43
N ASN A 12 -3.68 -1.40 -9.53
CA ASN A 12 -3.34 -0.87 -8.21
C ASN A 12 -2.02 -1.43 -7.69
N VAL A 13 -1.34 -0.61 -6.90
CA VAL A 13 -0.14 -1.00 -6.18
C VAL A 13 -0.33 -0.64 -4.72
N TRP A 14 -0.28 -1.64 -3.83
CA TRP A 14 -0.39 -1.49 -2.39
C TRP A 14 0.95 -1.71 -1.72
N VAL A 15 1.17 -1.02 -0.61
CA VAL A 15 2.28 -1.30 0.31
C VAL A 15 1.73 -1.86 1.60
N VAL A 16 2.18 -3.07 1.96
CA VAL A 16 1.81 -3.76 3.18
C VAL A 16 3.01 -3.75 4.11
N ALA A 17 2.87 -3.07 5.25
CA ALA A 17 3.83 -3.05 6.34
C ALA A 17 3.28 -3.84 7.55
N PRO A 18 4.11 -4.22 8.52
CA PRO A 18 3.66 -4.88 9.74
C PRO A 18 2.52 -4.12 10.43
N GLY A 19 1.60 -4.84 11.07
CA GLY A 19 0.38 -4.26 11.63
C GLY A 19 -0.73 -3.98 10.61
N HIS A 20 -0.51 -4.27 9.33
CA HIS A 20 -1.52 -4.17 8.28
C HIS A 20 -1.67 -5.49 7.53
N ALA A 21 -2.86 -5.74 7.01
CA ALA A 21 -3.17 -6.86 6.12
C ALA A 21 -3.87 -6.36 4.85
N LEU A 22 -3.72 -7.10 3.76
CA LEU A 22 -4.42 -6.85 2.50
C LEU A 22 -5.27 -8.08 2.16
N TRP A 23 -6.58 -7.87 2.13
CA TRP A 23 -7.51 -8.80 1.51
C TRP A 23 -7.39 -8.70 0.00
N LEU A 24 -7.12 -9.84 -0.64
CA LEU A 24 -7.08 -9.98 -2.09
C LEU A 24 -8.22 -10.94 -2.49
N PRO A 25 -9.18 -10.50 -3.32
CA PRO A 25 -10.25 -11.37 -3.77
C PRO A 25 -9.68 -12.51 -4.63
N GLY A 26 -10.36 -13.65 -4.59
CA GLY A 26 -9.98 -14.81 -5.39
C GLY A 26 -9.89 -14.47 -6.87
N ARG A 27 -8.90 -15.05 -7.55
CA ARG A 27 -8.62 -14.90 -9.00
C ARG A 27 -8.17 -13.51 -9.46
N LEU A 28 -7.93 -12.56 -8.56
CA LEU A 28 -7.30 -11.29 -8.93
C LEU A 28 -5.82 -11.54 -9.31
N PRO A 29 -5.38 -11.29 -10.55
CA PRO A 29 -3.97 -11.38 -10.90
C PRO A 29 -3.18 -10.32 -10.13
N HIS A 30 -2.16 -10.76 -9.40
CA HIS A 30 -1.29 -9.88 -8.65
C HIS A 30 0.11 -10.46 -8.52
N GLY A 31 1.10 -9.58 -8.38
CA GLY A 31 2.48 -9.90 -8.02
C GLY A 31 2.82 -9.35 -6.63
N LEU A 32 3.79 -9.98 -5.99
CA LEU A 32 4.37 -9.52 -4.73
C LEU A 32 5.86 -9.24 -4.94
N GLU A 33 6.29 -8.04 -4.57
CA GLU A 33 7.68 -7.64 -4.47
C GLU A 33 8.03 -7.46 -3.00
N ALA A 34 8.99 -8.23 -2.50
CA ALA A 34 9.51 -8.09 -1.15
C ALA A 34 10.52 -6.93 -1.09
N ILE A 35 10.32 -6.00 -0.16
CA ILE A 35 11.24 -4.90 0.06
C ILE A 35 12.21 -5.30 1.18
N GLY A 36 13.38 -5.80 0.78
CA GLY A 36 14.36 -6.34 1.71
C GLY A 36 13.93 -7.71 2.26
N LYS A 37 14.18 -7.95 3.56
CA LYS A 37 13.76 -9.19 4.23
C LYS A 37 12.32 -9.05 4.72
N VAL A 38 11.44 -9.89 4.20
CA VAL A 38 10.01 -9.87 4.52
C VAL A 38 9.58 -11.21 5.09
N LEU A 39 8.86 -11.18 6.21
CA LEU A 39 8.17 -12.33 6.77
C LEU A 39 6.67 -12.01 6.88
N THR A 40 5.90 -12.65 6.00
CA THR A 40 4.44 -12.50 5.88
C THR A 40 3.75 -13.80 6.28
N HIS A 41 2.54 -13.67 6.83
CA HIS A 41 1.61 -14.77 7.00
C HIS A 41 0.50 -14.60 5.96
N ASN A 42 0.23 -15.65 5.20
CA ASN A 42 -0.84 -15.68 4.21
C ASN A 42 -1.94 -16.61 4.70
N LEU A 43 -3.16 -16.08 4.79
CA LEU A 43 -4.34 -16.86 5.13
C LEU A 43 -5.14 -17.10 3.86
N TYR A 44 -5.41 -18.37 3.57
CA TYR A 44 -6.21 -18.78 2.43
C TYR A 44 -7.61 -19.17 2.91
N MET A 45 -8.62 -18.69 2.21
CA MET A 45 -10.02 -18.94 2.53
C MET A 45 -10.67 -19.71 1.39
N THR A 46 -11.60 -20.60 1.74
CA THR A 46 -12.47 -21.21 0.73
C THR A 46 -13.40 -20.16 0.14
N PRO A 47 -13.94 -20.36 -1.08
CA PRO A 47 -14.89 -19.43 -1.69
C PRO A 47 -16.08 -19.09 -0.78
N ALA A 48 -16.64 -20.09 -0.10
CA ALA A 48 -17.75 -19.91 0.84
C ALA A 48 -17.37 -19.00 2.02
N ALA A 49 -16.21 -19.22 2.65
CA ALA A 49 -15.75 -18.41 3.77
C ALA A 49 -15.38 -16.98 3.36
N SER A 50 -14.94 -16.78 2.11
CA SER A 50 -14.55 -15.47 1.57
C SER A 50 -15.72 -14.56 1.19
N ALA A 51 -16.95 -15.09 1.08
CA ALA A 51 -18.10 -14.36 0.56
C ALA A 51 -18.40 -13.06 1.33
N ALA A 52 -18.16 -13.05 2.64
CA ALA A 52 -18.36 -11.88 3.50
C ALA A 52 -17.37 -10.71 3.24
N PHE A 53 -16.27 -10.96 2.52
CA PHE A 53 -15.22 -9.95 2.26
C PHE A 53 -15.35 -9.27 0.90
N GLY A 54 -16.27 -9.74 0.05
CA GLY A 54 -16.58 -9.15 -1.25
C GLY A 54 -15.49 -9.35 -2.31
N LEU A 55 -15.65 -8.63 -3.42
CA LEU A 55 -14.82 -8.77 -4.63
C LEU A 55 -13.79 -7.64 -4.80
N HIS A 56 -13.69 -6.74 -3.82
CA HIS A 56 -12.74 -5.63 -3.85
C HIS A 56 -11.62 -5.87 -2.85
N CYS A 57 -10.41 -5.40 -3.17
CA CYS A 57 -9.31 -5.43 -2.21
C CYS A 57 -9.66 -4.59 -0.99
N ARG A 58 -9.37 -5.11 0.21
CA ARG A 58 -9.58 -4.39 1.47
C ARG A 58 -8.29 -4.32 2.24
N SER A 59 -8.02 -3.16 2.78
CA SER A 59 -6.84 -2.88 3.59
C SER A 59 -7.27 -2.90 5.05
N LEU A 60 -6.69 -3.79 5.86
CA LEU A 60 -7.19 -4.09 7.20
C LEU A 60 -6.13 -3.77 8.27
N ALA A 61 -6.54 -3.14 9.36
CA ALA A 61 -5.69 -2.98 10.54
C ALA A 61 -5.61 -4.30 11.31
N VAL A 62 -4.41 -4.85 11.46
CA VAL A 62 -4.18 -6.09 12.22
C VAL A 62 -4.12 -5.78 13.71
N THR A 63 -4.94 -6.46 14.50
CA THR A 63 -4.90 -6.36 15.96
C THR A 63 -3.79 -7.25 16.55
N PRO A 64 -3.27 -6.94 17.75
CA PRO A 64 -2.31 -7.81 18.43
C PRO A 64 -2.84 -9.24 18.66
N LEU A 65 -4.14 -9.37 18.95
CA LEU A 65 -4.80 -10.66 19.11
C LEU A 65 -4.82 -11.43 17.79
N PHE A 66 -5.26 -10.81 16.69
CA PHE A 66 -5.29 -11.45 15.38
C PHE A 66 -3.89 -11.91 14.95
N GLN A 67 -2.88 -11.06 15.12
CA GLN A 67 -1.49 -11.42 14.84
C GLN A 67 -1.04 -12.66 15.64
N SER A 68 -1.35 -12.71 16.93
CA SER A 68 -1.00 -13.85 17.80
C SER A 68 -1.73 -15.12 17.38
N LEU A 69 -3.01 -15.03 17.00
CA LEU A 69 -3.79 -16.16 16.50
C LEU A 69 -3.23 -16.70 15.18
N THR A 70 -2.82 -15.83 14.25
CA THR A 70 -2.19 -16.28 13.00
C THR A 70 -0.88 -17.03 13.27
N ALA A 71 -0.06 -16.57 14.21
CA ALA A 71 1.18 -17.25 14.59
C ALA A 71 0.89 -18.61 15.23
N ALA A 72 -0.05 -18.66 16.19
CA ALA A 72 -0.46 -19.90 16.84
C ALA A 72 -1.08 -20.91 15.87
N GLY A 73 -1.76 -20.44 14.81
CA GLY A 73 -2.32 -21.30 13.76
C GLY A 73 -1.28 -21.91 12.82
N LEU A 74 -0.05 -21.37 12.76
CA LEU A 74 1.06 -21.94 12.00
C LEU A 74 1.82 -23.02 12.79
N GLU A 75 1.65 -23.07 14.10
CA GLU A 75 2.18 -24.16 14.93
C GLU A 75 1.43 -25.45 14.59
N LYS A 76 2.13 -26.60 14.61
CA LYS A 76 1.45 -27.89 14.51
C LYS A 76 0.51 -28.04 15.71
N PRO A 77 -0.81 -28.16 15.51
CA PRO A 77 -1.74 -28.24 16.63
C PRO A 77 -1.49 -29.53 17.41
N ALA A 78 -1.38 -29.41 18.74
CA ALA A 78 -1.17 -30.53 19.64
C ALA A 78 -2.37 -31.50 19.69
N ASP A 79 -3.59 -30.97 19.48
CA ASP A 79 -4.83 -31.72 19.41
C ASP A 79 -5.89 -31.01 18.55
N ALA A 80 -6.94 -31.74 18.16
CA ALA A 80 -8.00 -31.25 17.28
C ALA A 80 -8.93 -30.19 17.92
N GLN A 81 -9.06 -30.19 19.25
CA GLN A 81 -9.88 -29.21 19.96
C GLN A 81 -9.23 -27.83 19.90
N ARG A 82 -7.92 -27.74 20.16
CA ARG A 82 -7.15 -26.50 20.03
C ARG A 82 -7.23 -25.94 18.61
N ALA A 83 -7.10 -26.80 17.60
CA ALA A 83 -7.20 -26.39 16.20
C ALA A 83 -8.57 -25.74 15.89
N ARG A 84 -9.66 -26.35 16.36
CA ARG A 84 -11.01 -25.81 16.19
C ARG A 84 -11.20 -24.46 16.88
N LEU A 85 -10.76 -24.34 18.14
CA LEU A 85 -10.87 -23.07 18.89
C LEU A 85 -10.08 -21.93 18.24
N LEU A 86 -8.86 -22.22 17.77
CA LEU A 86 -8.05 -21.25 17.04
C LEU A 86 -8.72 -20.83 15.74
N HIS A 87 -9.29 -21.77 14.99
CA HIS A 87 -10.01 -21.48 13.76
C HIS A 87 -11.23 -20.58 13.99
N ASP A 88 -12.10 -20.95 14.93
CA ASP A 88 -13.33 -20.23 15.24
C ASP A 88 -13.02 -18.79 15.71
N LEU A 89 -12.02 -18.64 16.58
CA LEU A 89 -11.61 -17.32 17.08
C LEU A 89 -10.92 -16.48 16.01
N LEU A 90 -10.05 -17.07 15.18
CA LEU A 90 -9.40 -16.37 14.06
C LEU A 90 -10.44 -15.86 13.06
N HIS A 91 -11.47 -16.67 12.75
CA HIS A 91 -12.56 -16.26 11.87
C HIS A 91 -13.36 -15.09 12.47
N ASN A 92 -13.70 -15.14 13.76
CA ASN A 92 -14.42 -14.05 14.43
C ASN A 92 -13.60 -12.76 14.43
N GLU A 93 -12.32 -12.83 14.80
CA GLU A 93 -11.43 -11.66 14.81
C GLU A 93 -11.21 -11.08 13.41
N LEU A 94 -11.14 -11.92 12.36
CA LEU A 94 -11.03 -11.45 10.99
C LEU A 94 -12.22 -10.56 10.58
N LEU A 95 -13.44 -10.94 10.97
CA LEU A 95 -14.65 -10.18 10.69
C LEU A 95 -14.72 -8.84 11.45
N ARG A 96 -13.92 -8.68 12.51
CA ARG A 96 -13.86 -7.46 13.34
C ARG A 96 -12.75 -6.49 12.91
N LEU A 97 -11.84 -6.92 12.02
CA LEU A 97 -10.77 -6.03 11.55
C LEU A 97 -11.37 -4.83 10.82
N GLN A 98 -10.85 -3.65 11.15
CA GLN A 98 -11.32 -2.40 10.57
C GLN A 98 -10.62 -2.14 9.25
N ASP A 99 -11.38 -1.61 8.29
CA ASP A 99 -10.80 -1.06 7.08
C ASP A 99 -9.94 0.17 7.42
N ILE A 100 -8.78 0.23 6.79
CA ILE A 100 -7.86 1.35 6.88
C ILE A 100 -7.44 1.80 5.49
N ALA A 101 -7.04 3.05 5.37
CA ALA A 101 -6.39 3.54 4.18
C ALA A 101 -4.92 3.07 4.19
N LEU A 102 -4.61 1.95 3.51
CA LEU A 102 -3.22 1.64 3.18
C LEU A 102 -2.69 2.60 2.12
N CYS A 103 -1.38 2.82 2.14
CA CYS A 103 -0.67 3.45 1.04
C CYS A 103 -0.85 2.60 -0.21
N HIS A 104 -1.60 3.12 -1.16
CA HIS A 104 -1.77 2.51 -2.46
C HIS A 104 -1.87 3.57 -3.55
N ILE A 105 -1.45 3.23 -4.76
CA ILE A 105 -1.67 4.04 -5.95
C ILE A 105 -2.55 3.28 -6.93
N THR A 106 -3.47 3.99 -7.57
CA THR A 106 -4.25 3.48 -8.70
C THR A 106 -3.52 3.84 -9.99
N LEU A 107 -3.22 2.84 -10.80
CA LEU A 107 -2.61 2.99 -12.11
C LEU A 107 -3.72 3.20 -13.14
N PRO A 108 -3.72 4.31 -13.88
CA PRO A 108 -4.75 4.56 -14.88
C PRO A 108 -4.59 3.67 -16.13
N HIS A 109 -5.68 3.55 -16.87
CA HIS A 109 -5.78 2.85 -18.14
C HIS A 109 -5.57 3.80 -19.32
N ASP A 110 -6.07 5.05 -19.26
CA ASP A 110 -5.84 6.00 -20.36
C ASP A 110 -4.34 6.19 -20.57
N ARG A 111 -3.90 5.90 -21.80
CA ARG A 111 -2.49 5.86 -22.20
C ARG A 111 -1.75 7.15 -21.85
N ARG A 112 -2.40 8.32 -21.90
CA ARG A 112 -1.77 9.62 -21.69
C ARG A 112 -1.38 9.81 -20.22
N ILE A 113 -2.33 9.61 -19.31
CA ILE A 113 -2.03 9.71 -17.88
C ILE A 113 -1.21 8.51 -17.39
N ARG A 114 -1.33 7.34 -18.04
CA ARG A 114 -0.47 6.19 -17.76
C ARG A 114 1.00 6.46 -18.09
N GLN A 115 1.30 7.04 -19.25
CA GLN A 115 2.67 7.42 -19.63
C GLN A 115 3.30 8.37 -18.61
N LEU A 116 2.53 9.38 -18.17
CA LEU A 116 2.95 10.29 -17.12
C LEU A 116 3.20 9.56 -15.79
N CYS A 117 2.28 8.68 -15.36
CA CYS A 117 2.43 7.92 -14.12
C CYS A 117 3.67 7.02 -14.13
N ASP A 118 3.90 6.31 -15.24
CA ASP A 118 5.07 5.45 -15.41
C ASP A 118 6.38 6.26 -15.38
N ALA A 119 6.40 7.45 -16.00
CA ALA A 119 7.55 8.34 -15.96
C ALA A 119 7.83 8.88 -14.54
N LEU A 120 6.79 9.29 -13.80
CA LEU A 120 6.95 9.75 -12.42
C LEU A 120 7.37 8.62 -11.47
N CYS A 121 6.93 7.38 -11.71
CA CYS A 121 7.41 6.22 -10.95
C CYS A 121 8.87 5.88 -11.26
N SER A 122 9.38 6.25 -12.44
CA SER A 122 10.76 6.02 -12.86
C SER A 122 11.72 7.09 -12.32
N ASP A 123 11.23 8.33 -12.16
CA ASP A 123 11.98 9.43 -11.54
C ASP A 123 11.07 10.23 -10.62
N LEU A 124 11.21 9.95 -9.32
CA LEU A 124 10.39 10.52 -8.25
C LEU A 124 10.67 12.01 -8.01
N SER A 125 11.78 12.53 -8.55
CA SER A 125 12.20 13.92 -8.35
C SER A 125 11.51 14.89 -9.31
N GLN A 126 10.85 14.39 -10.36
CA GLN A 126 10.20 15.22 -11.37
C GLN A 126 9.09 16.10 -10.79
N ARG A 127 9.15 17.39 -11.15
CA ARG A 127 8.24 18.43 -10.64
C ARG A 127 7.30 19.03 -11.68
N GLU A 128 7.32 18.48 -12.89
CA GLU A 128 6.60 19.03 -14.03
C GLU A 128 5.08 19.11 -13.80
N THR A 129 4.47 20.15 -14.36
CA THR A 129 3.04 20.43 -14.23
C THR A 129 2.22 19.63 -15.24
N LEU A 130 0.90 19.55 -15.02
CA LEU A 130 0.01 18.95 -16.02
C LEU A 130 0.06 19.68 -17.37
N ALA A 131 0.28 20.99 -17.39
CA ALA A 131 0.49 21.74 -18.63
C ALA A 131 1.74 21.28 -19.39
N TRP A 132 2.83 20.98 -18.68
CA TRP A 132 4.04 20.43 -19.29
C TRP A 132 3.80 19.03 -19.85
N TRP A 133 3.18 18.15 -19.05
CA TRP A 133 2.84 16.80 -19.48
C TRP A 133 1.87 16.78 -20.65
N GLY A 134 0.92 17.70 -20.67
CA GLY A 134 -0.04 17.87 -21.76
C GLY A 134 0.64 18.06 -23.12
N ARG A 135 1.75 18.80 -23.16
CA ARG A 135 2.56 18.95 -24.39
C ARG A 135 3.25 17.66 -24.82
N GLN A 136 3.64 16.81 -23.87
CA GLN A 136 4.31 15.53 -24.18
C GLN A 136 3.34 14.47 -24.70
N VAL A 137 2.11 14.43 -24.17
CA VAL A 137 1.12 13.37 -24.46
C VAL A 137 0.00 13.82 -25.40
N GLY A 138 0.07 15.05 -25.91
CA GLY A 138 -0.92 15.59 -26.85
C GLY A 138 -2.29 15.85 -26.22
N ALA A 139 -2.34 16.43 -25.02
CA ALA A 139 -3.58 16.74 -24.33
C ALA A 139 -3.53 18.09 -23.60
N SER A 140 -4.69 18.72 -23.42
CA SER A 140 -4.78 19.91 -22.57
C SER A 140 -4.63 19.54 -21.09
N GLU A 141 -4.16 20.49 -20.27
CA GLU A 141 -4.13 20.33 -18.81
C GLU A 141 -5.51 19.97 -18.24
N ARG A 142 -6.57 20.61 -18.73
CA ARG A 142 -7.96 20.32 -18.35
C ARG A 142 -8.34 18.87 -18.67
N THR A 143 -7.92 18.36 -19.83
CA THR A 143 -8.16 16.97 -20.23
C THR A 143 -7.46 16.01 -19.27
N LEU A 144 -6.18 16.24 -18.97
CA LEU A 144 -5.43 15.39 -18.05
C LEU A 144 -5.99 15.43 -16.63
N ALA A 145 -6.30 16.62 -16.11
CA ALA A 145 -6.88 16.78 -14.78
C ALA A 145 -8.20 16.03 -14.62
N ARG A 146 -9.06 16.07 -15.66
CA ARG A 146 -10.31 15.31 -15.70
C ARG A 146 -10.07 13.80 -15.68
N LEU A 147 -9.15 13.30 -16.51
CA LEU A 147 -8.83 11.86 -16.56
C LEU A 147 -8.29 11.35 -15.22
N PHE A 148 -7.42 12.11 -14.55
CA PHE A 148 -6.95 11.75 -13.21
C PHE A 148 -8.11 11.58 -12.23
N ARG A 149 -9.05 12.52 -12.20
CA ARG A 149 -10.23 12.44 -11.32
C ARG A 149 -11.13 11.26 -11.67
N GLU A 150 -11.39 11.03 -12.96
CA GLU A 150 -12.27 9.95 -13.42
C GLU A 150 -11.70 8.57 -13.11
N GLU A 151 -10.40 8.35 -13.37
CA GLU A 151 -9.81 7.01 -13.26
C GLU A 151 -9.19 6.71 -11.89
N THR A 152 -8.69 7.72 -11.19
CA THR A 152 -7.98 7.52 -9.91
C THR A 152 -8.73 8.07 -8.71
N GLN A 153 -9.82 8.82 -8.93
CA GLN A 153 -10.56 9.59 -7.90
C GLN A 153 -9.72 10.69 -7.24
N LEU A 154 -8.46 10.88 -7.65
CA LEU A 154 -7.52 11.86 -7.12
C LEU A 154 -7.20 12.93 -8.16
N SER A 155 -6.83 14.12 -7.70
CA SER A 155 -6.13 15.08 -8.56
C SER A 155 -4.73 14.58 -8.83
N PHE A 156 -4.10 15.10 -9.89
CA PHE A 156 -2.71 14.82 -10.18
C PHE A 156 -1.77 15.04 -8.97
N THR A 157 -1.95 16.15 -8.24
CA THR A 157 -1.13 16.45 -7.06
C THR A 157 -1.35 15.46 -5.93
N GLU A 158 -2.59 15.05 -5.67
CA GLU A 158 -2.93 14.05 -4.66
C GLU A 158 -2.38 12.67 -5.05
N TRP A 159 -2.50 12.29 -6.32
CA TRP A 159 -1.95 11.04 -6.85
C TRP A 159 -0.43 11.02 -6.70
N ARG A 160 0.27 12.10 -7.06
CA ARG A 160 1.74 12.21 -6.92
C ARG A 160 2.16 12.11 -5.45
N GLN A 161 1.45 12.76 -4.54
CA GLN A 161 1.73 12.64 -3.10
C GLN A 161 1.54 11.20 -2.60
N GLN A 162 0.51 10.51 -3.08
CA GLN A 162 0.24 9.12 -2.73
C GLN A 162 1.35 8.19 -3.24
N MET A 163 1.83 8.42 -4.46
CA MET A 163 2.96 7.72 -5.05
C MET A 163 4.25 7.96 -4.25
N HIS A 164 4.56 9.22 -3.90
CA HIS A 164 5.69 9.54 -3.02
C HIS A 164 5.60 8.84 -1.67
N LEU A 165 4.40 8.68 -1.12
CA LEU A 165 4.19 7.99 0.14
C LEU A 165 4.46 6.49 0.05
N VAL A 166 3.96 5.84 -1.01
CA VAL A 166 4.24 4.43 -1.34
C VAL A 166 5.74 4.20 -1.44
N GLU A 167 6.43 5.00 -2.24
CA GLU A 167 7.88 4.87 -2.42
C GLU A 167 8.66 5.23 -1.14
N ALA A 168 8.20 6.22 -0.37
CA ALA A 168 8.80 6.55 0.91
C ALA A 168 8.83 5.35 1.86
N VAL A 169 7.71 4.64 2.01
CA VAL A 169 7.65 3.45 2.88
C VAL A 169 8.61 2.37 2.38
N CYS A 170 8.67 2.13 1.07
CA CYS A 170 9.61 1.18 0.48
C CYS A 170 11.08 1.58 0.73
N HIS A 171 11.43 2.85 0.54
CA HIS A 171 12.79 3.34 0.78
C HIS A 171 13.19 3.30 2.25
N LEU A 172 12.28 3.65 3.16
CA LEU A 172 12.53 3.56 4.61
C LEU A 172 12.73 2.11 5.02
N ALA A 173 11.96 1.16 4.47
CA ALA A 173 12.15 -0.26 4.72
C ALA A 173 13.50 -0.81 4.22
N ARG A 174 14.10 -0.17 3.21
CA ARG A 174 15.46 -0.44 2.72
C ARG A 174 16.55 0.23 3.58
N GLY A 175 16.19 0.97 4.63
CA GLY A 175 17.15 1.70 5.47
C GLY A 175 17.62 3.04 4.89
N THR A 176 16.93 3.59 3.88
CA THR A 176 17.28 4.91 3.33
C THR A 176 17.11 5.99 4.39
N THR A 177 18.10 6.88 4.53
CA THR A 177 18.00 7.99 5.49
C THR A 177 16.91 8.98 5.09
N ILE A 178 16.29 9.65 6.07
CA ILE A 178 15.23 10.65 5.82
C ILE A 178 15.75 11.80 4.94
N SER A 179 17.02 12.19 5.11
CA SER A 179 17.64 13.25 4.32
C SER A 179 17.77 12.86 2.85
N ASN A 180 18.29 11.65 2.57
CA ASN A 180 18.42 11.15 1.20
C ASN A 180 17.04 10.98 0.56
N LEU A 181 16.09 10.40 1.30
CA LEU A 181 14.73 10.19 0.81
C LEU A 181 14.04 11.51 0.44
N SER A 182 14.18 12.53 1.28
CA SER A 182 13.65 13.86 1.00
C SER A 182 14.17 14.42 -0.32
N SER A 183 15.49 14.29 -0.56
CA SER A 183 16.12 14.70 -1.83
C SER A 183 15.63 13.87 -3.01
N THR A 184 15.60 12.54 -2.90
CA THR A 184 15.15 11.62 -3.95
C THR A 184 13.70 11.88 -4.36
N LEU A 185 12.82 12.15 -3.40
CA LEU A 185 11.42 12.49 -3.68
C LEU A 185 11.22 13.96 -4.12
N GLY A 186 12.30 14.73 -4.23
CA GLY A 186 12.27 16.11 -4.69
C GLY A 186 11.61 17.07 -3.70
N TYR A 187 11.73 16.87 -2.38
CA TYR A 187 11.31 17.85 -1.37
C TYR A 187 12.39 18.91 -1.14
N ALA A 188 11.98 20.14 -0.82
CA ALA A 188 12.91 21.25 -0.56
C ALA A 188 13.71 21.08 0.75
N SER A 189 13.19 20.31 1.70
CA SER A 189 13.86 20.01 2.97
C SER A 189 13.29 18.75 3.62
N SER A 190 14.08 18.09 4.48
CA SER A 190 13.63 16.95 5.29
C SER A 190 12.39 17.29 6.12
N SER A 191 12.27 18.52 6.62
CA SER A 191 11.10 18.99 7.37
C SER A 191 9.82 19.00 6.52
N ALA A 192 9.91 19.40 5.25
CA ALA A 192 8.77 19.38 4.33
C ALA A 192 8.29 17.95 4.05
N PHE A 193 9.23 17.03 3.85
CA PHE A 193 8.92 15.59 3.71
C PHE A 193 8.27 15.02 4.98
N ILE A 194 8.84 15.28 6.17
CA ILE A 194 8.30 14.81 7.45
C ILE A 194 6.87 15.33 7.67
N ALA A 195 6.62 16.61 7.34
CA ALA A 195 5.30 17.21 7.46
C ALA A 195 4.28 16.53 6.53
N MET A 196 4.64 16.27 5.26
CA MET A 196 3.80 15.53 4.31
C MET A 196 3.52 14.12 4.81
N PHE A 197 4.56 13.38 5.21
CA PHE A 197 4.45 12.00 5.68
C PHE A 197 3.54 11.90 6.91
N ARG A 198 3.75 12.77 7.91
CA ARG A 198 2.91 12.81 9.11
C ARG A 198 1.47 13.20 8.81
N LYS A 199 1.24 14.12 7.87
CA LYS A 199 -0.12 14.50 7.45
C LYS A 199 -0.86 13.32 6.83
N LYS A 200 -0.18 12.44 6.10
CA LYS A 200 -0.79 11.30 5.40
C LYS A 200 -0.89 10.04 6.27
N LEU A 201 0.09 9.76 7.11
CA LEU A 201 0.16 8.54 7.92
C LEU A 201 -0.11 8.74 9.42
N GLY A 202 -0.35 9.97 9.86
CA GLY A 202 -0.62 10.32 11.26
C GLY A 202 0.60 10.24 12.19
N VAL A 203 1.74 9.70 11.73
CA VAL A 203 2.97 9.54 12.52
C VAL A 203 4.19 10.05 11.74
N SER A 204 5.26 10.43 12.45
CA SER A 204 6.52 10.83 11.81
C SER A 204 7.24 9.63 11.18
N PRO A 205 8.12 9.82 10.18
CA PRO A 205 8.91 8.75 9.59
C PRO A 205 9.71 7.93 10.62
N GLN A 206 10.36 8.59 11.59
CA GLN A 206 11.11 7.90 12.66
C GLN A 206 10.22 7.00 13.52
N ARG A 207 9.03 7.49 13.90
CA ARG A 207 8.08 6.69 14.68
C ARG A 207 7.49 5.56 13.85
N TYR A 208 7.29 5.79 12.55
CA TYR A 208 6.85 4.75 11.62
C TYR A 208 7.89 3.64 11.51
N ILE A 209 9.18 3.99 11.35
CA ILE A 209 10.29 3.03 11.35
C ILE A 209 10.24 2.21 12.65
N GLY A 210 10.38 2.84 13.82
CA GLY A 210 10.46 2.09 15.08
C GLY A 210 9.22 1.24 15.41
N ARG A 211 8.06 1.52 14.81
CA ARG A 211 6.82 0.75 15.01
C ARG A 211 6.63 -0.37 13.98
N TYR A 212 7.07 -0.17 12.75
CA TYR A 212 6.68 -1.01 11.61
C TYR A 212 7.86 -1.55 10.79
N LEU A 213 9.07 -1.01 10.89
CA LEU A 213 10.21 -1.40 10.05
C LEU A 213 11.38 -1.88 10.90
#